data_AF-A0A2S5KXR6-F1
#
_entry.id   AF-A0A2S5KXR6-F1
#
_cell.length_a   1.000
_cell.length_b   1.000
_cell.length_c   1.000
_cell.angle_alpha   90.00
_cell.angle_beta   90.00
_cell.angle_gamma   90.00
#
_symmetry.space_group_name_H-M   'P 1'
#
loop_
_entity.id
_entity.type
_entity.pdbx_description
1 polymer ?
#
loop_
_entity_poly.entity_id
_entity_poly.type
_entity_poly.pdbx_seq_one_letter_code
_entity_poly.pdbx_strand_id
1 'polypeptide(L)'
;MLTLSKTQQLMVGVALASLIIVTRGHHFASINSLPSASLAVFFLAGLYLRPALMFPGLLALCAGLDFYSITFQGVSNFCVTPAYGFLLPAYGTMWLAGRWFAKRYSFSAKAILPLIGSVTIAGAISELFSSGGFYFFGGRYPDPTIIEFGARLAKYAPNQFENIGFWLAVAAVVHIAFALANGVNRAKA
;
A
#
# COMPACT_ATOMS: atom_id res chain seq x y z
N MET A 1 2.22 19.79 -9.07
CA MET A 1 1.37 19.00 -8.16
C MET A 1 0.36 18.26 -8.99
N LEU A 2 0.25 16.94 -8.85
CA LEU A 2 -0.72 16.16 -9.60
C LEU A 2 -2.15 16.54 -9.17
N THR A 3 -2.94 17.13 -10.06
CA THR A 3 -4.28 17.63 -9.76
C THR A 3 -5.35 16.90 -10.56
N LEU A 4 -5.95 15.87 -9.96
CA LEU A 4 -7.10 15.16 -10.52
C LEU A 4 -8.42 15.90 -10.22
N SER A 5 -9.41 15.75 -11.10
CA SER A 5 -10.79 16.20 -10.87
C SER A 5 -11.45 15.41 -9.74
N LYS A 6 -12.59 15.89 -9.21
CA LYS A 6 -13.34 15.17 -8.15
C LYS A 6 -13.79 13.79 -8.62
N THR A 7 -14.30 13.69 -9.84
CA THR A 7 -14.75 12.41 -10.45
C THR A 7 -13.60 11.43 -10.59
N GLN A 8 -12.43 11.88 -11.07
CA GLN A 8 -11.24 11.04 -11.18
C GLN A 8 -10.76 10.55 -9.81
N GLN A 9 -10.78 11.42 -8.78
CA GLN A 9 -10.43 11.00 -7.41
C GLN A 9 -11.40 9.97 -6.87
N LEU A 10 -12.71 10.10 -7.14
CA LEU A 10 -13.71 9.11 -6.74
C LEU A 10 -13.45 7.76 -7.44
N MET A 11 -13.24 7.77 -8.75
CA MET A 11 -12.93 6.55 -9.51
C MET A 11 -11.66 5.86 -8.99
N VAL A 12 -10.59 6.64 -8.74
CA VAL A 12 -9.35 6.10 -8.16
C VAL A 12 -9.61 5.55 -6.76
N GLY A 13 -10.36 6.26 -5.92
CA GLY A 13 -10.70 5.78 -4.57
C GLY A 13 -11.45 4.45 -4.58
N VAL A 14 -12.46 4.32 -5.45
CA VAL A 14 -13.22 3.07 -5.63
C VAL A 14 -12.31 1.95 -6.16
N ALA A 15 -11.45 2.23 -7.13
CA ALA A 15 -10.51 1.25 -7.67
C ALA A 15 -9.52 0.76 -6.60
N LEU A 16 -8.95 1.68 -5.81
CA LEU A 16 -8.04 1.36 -4.71
C LEU A 16 -8.71 0.54 -3.60
N ALA A 17 -9.94 0.89 -3.22
CA ALA A 17 -10.72 0.13 -2.24
C ALA A 17 -11.04 -1.28 -2.74
N SER A 18 -11.46 -1.40 -4.02
CA SER A 18 -11.73 -2.68 -4.67
C SER A 18 -10.48 -3.55 -4.70
N LEU A 19 -9.31 -2.94 -4.97
CA LEU A 19 -8.04 -3.66 -5.00
C LEU A 19 -7.64 -4.23 -3.62
N ILE A 20 -7.88 -3.48 -2.54
CA ILE A 20 -7.73 -4.01 -1.18
C ILE A 20 -8.67 -5.20 -0.95
N ILE A 21 -9.95 -5.07 -1.30
CA ILE A 21 -10.95 -6.14 -1.08
C ILE A 21 -10.54 -7.43 -1.81
N VAL A 22 -10.11 -7.32 -3.07
CA VAL A 22 -9.73 -8.48 -3.89
C VAL A 22 -8.42 -9.14 -3.42
N THR A 23 -7.43 -8.36 -3.00
CA THR A 23 -6.08 -8.89 -2.68
C THR A 23 -5.85 -9.18 -1.21
N ARG A 24 -6.69 -8.63 -0.32
CA ARG A 24 -6.64 -8.88 1.13
C ARG A 24 -7.75 -9.83 1.60
N GLY A 25 -8.86 -9.90 0.87
CA GLY A 25 -9.96 -10.81 1.19
C GLY A 25 -9.57 -12.28 0.93
N HIS A 26 -9.59 -13.10 1.98
CA HIS A 26 -9.25 -14.52 1.89
C HIS A 26 -10.21 -15.34 1.00
N HIS A 27 -11.44 -14.88 0.79
CA HIS A 27 -12.40 -15.48 -0.17
C HIS A 27 -11.90 -15.46 -1.62
N PHE A 28 -11.11 -14.45 -2.00
CA PHE A 28 -10.60 -14.30 -3.37
C PHE A 28 -9.14 -14.75 -3.50
N ALA A 29 -8.39 -14.75 -2.39
CA ALA A 29 -7.01 -15.24 -2.35
C ALA A 29 -6.88 -16.74 -2.68
N SER A 30 -7.94 -17.54 -2.47
CA SER A 30 -7.98 -18.95 -2.88
C SER A 30 -8.25 -19.15 -4.38
N ILE A 31 -8.85 -18.16 -5.06
CA ILE A 31 -9.18 -18.24 -6.49
C ILE A 31 -8.08 -17.62 -7.37
N ASN A 32 -7.22 -16.74 -6.85
CA ASN A 32 -6.03 -16.27 -7.57
C ASN A 32 -4.94 -15.80 -6.58
N SER A 33 -3.71 -16.30 -6.76
CA SER A 33 -2.47 -15.96 -6.03
C SER A 33 -2.00 -14.51 -6.22
N LEU A 34 -2.90 -13.53 -6.11
CA LEU A 34 -2.57 -12.13 -6.33
C LEU A 34 -1.77 -11.58 -5.15
N PRO A 35 -0.68 -10.83 -5.40
CA PRO A 35 0.07 -10.20 -4.34
C PRO A 35 -0.78 -9.16 -3.61
N SER A 36 -0.59 -9.04 -2.29
CA SER A 36 -1.31 -8.04 -1.49
C SER A 36 -1.03 -6.62 -1.99
N ALA A 37 -2.08 -5.85 -2.28
CA ALA A 37 -1.93 -4.48 -2.77
C ALA A 37 -1.83 -3.41 -1.68
N SER A 38 -2.00 -3.78 -0.41
CA SER A 38 -2.28 -2.83 0.68
C SER A 38 -1.27 -1.68 0.75
N LEU A 39 0.03 -1.96 0.77
CA LEU A 39 1.08 -0.93 0.90
C LEU A 39 1.16 -0.02 -0.33
N ALA A 40 1.05 -0.59 -1.52
CA ALA A 40 0.96 0.18 -2.76
C ALA A 40 -0.28 1.07 -2.76
N VAL A 41 -1.43 0.56 -2.32
CA VAL A 41 -2.68 1.33 -2.22
C VAL A 41 -2.53 2.52 -1.28
N PHE A 42 -1.90 2.38 -0.12
CA PHE A 42 -1.68 3.53 0.77
C PHE A 42 -0.77 4.59 0.13
N PHE A 43 0.29 4.18 -0.57
CA PHE A 43 1.13 5.11 -1.35
C PHE A 43 0.34 5.82 -2.46
N LEU A 44 -0.42 5.07 -3.26
CA LEU A 44 -1.23 5.59 -4.36
C LEU A 44 -2.37 6.49 -3.86
N ALA A 45 -2.99 6.15 -2.72
CA ALA A 45 -3.98 7.01 -2.07
C ALA A 45 -3.35 8.35 -1.65
N GLY A 46 -2.12 8.33 -1.13
CA GLY A 46 -1.36 9.54 -0.84
C GLY A 46 -1.01 10.35 -2.09
N LEU A 47 -0.74 9.66 -3.21
CA LEU A 47 -0.41 10.28 -4.49
C LEU A 47 -1.62 10.95 -5.16
N TYR A 48 -2.77 10.26 -5.20
CA TYR A 48 -3.92 10.65 -6.02
C TYR A 48 -5.07 11.30 -5.25
N LEU A 49 -5.29 10.91 -3.99
CA LEU A 49 -6.47 11.35 -3.23
C LEU A 49 -6.15 12.57 -2.37
N ARG A 50 -6.93 13.65 -2.54
CA ARG A 50 -6.74 14.88 -1.77
C ARG A 50 -7.26 14.82 -0.34
N PRO A 51 -8.48 14.28 -0.07
CA PRO A 51 -9.03 14.28 1.28
C PRO A 51 -8.21 13.38 2.22
N ALA A 52 -7.75 13.94 3.35
CA ALA A 52 -7.00 13.18 4.34
C ALA A 52 -7.82 12.05 4.97
N LEU A 53 -9.15 12.18 4.98
CA LEU A 53 -10.09 11.15 5.45
C LEU A 53 -10.02 9.82 4.69
N MET A 54 -9.45 9.81 3.48
CA MET A 54 -9.24 8.55 2.75
C MET A 54 -8.27 7.61 3.46
N PHE A 55 -7.31 8.15 4.21
CA PHE A 55 -6.37 7.34 4.98
C PHE A 55 -7.08 6.50 6.07
N PRO A 56 -7.80 7.09 7.05
CA PRO A 56 -8.52 6.30 8.04
C PRO A 56 -9.64 5.44 7.42
N GLY A 57 -10.26 5.87 6.31
CA GLY A 57 -11.24 5.05 5.60
C GLY A 57 -10.66 3.75 5.05
N LEU A 58 -9.50 3.81 4.38
CA LEU A 58 -8.80 2.62 3.88
C LEU A 58 -8.25 1.76 5.02
N LEU A 59 -7.79 2.38 6.11
CA LEU A 59 -7.36 1.67 7.32
C LEU A 59 -8.50 0.85 7.93
N ALA A 60 -9.69 1.47 8.06
CA ALA A 60 -10.88 0.82 8.56
C ALA A 60 -11.34 -0.32 7.63
N LEU A 61 -11.23 -0.15 6.31
CA LEU A 61 -11.49 -1.21 5.34
C LEU A 61 -10.56 -2.42 5.55
N CYS A 62 -9.24 -2.19 5.67
CA CYS A 62 -8.28 -3.27 5.95
C CYS A 62 -8.61 -4.00 7.25
N ALA A 63 -8.84 -3.27 8.34
CA ALA A 63 -9.18 -3.86 9.63
C ALA A 63 -10.50 -4.62 9.59
N GLY A 64 -11.51 -4.10 8.90
CA GLY A 64 -12.80 -4.76 8.71
C GLY A 64 -12.69 -6.06 7.92
N LEU A 65 -11.86 -6.10 6.87
CA LEU A 65 -11.61 -7.31 6.09
C LEU A 65 -10.87 -8.38 6.91
N ASP A 66 -9.89 -7.98 7.71
CA ASP A 66 -9.14 -8.90 8.57
C ASP A 66 -10.06 -9.47 9.67
N PHE A 67 -10.87 -8.60 10.31
CA PHE A 67 -11.88 -9.02 11.29
C PHE A 67 -12.91 -9.98 10.69
N TYR A 68 -13.42 -9.67 9.49
CA TYR A 68 -14.37 -10.51 8.79
C TYR A 68 -13.77 -11.89 8.47
N SER A 69 -12.53 -11.93 7.99
CA SER A 69 -11.84 -13.17 7.64
C SER A 69 -11.62 -14.07 8.86
N ILE A 70 -11.25 -13.48 10.00
CA ILE A 70 -11.06 -14.23 11.25
C ILE A 70 -12.39 -14.75 11.80
N THR A 71 -13.43 -13.92 11.78
CA THR A 71 -14.71 -14.23 12.42
C THR A 71 -15.57 -15.18 11.59
N PHE A 72 -15.59 -15.01 10.27
CA PHE A 72 -16.54 -15.69 9.37
C PHE A 72 -15.89 -16.66 8.38
N GLN A 73 -14.57 -16.59 8.17
CA GLN A 73 -13.87 -17.50 7.22
C GLN A 73 -12.89 -18.46 7.89
N GLY A 74 -12.81 -18.45 9.23
CA GLY A 74 -11.93 -19.36 9.98
C GLY A 74 -10.44 -19.09 9.76
N VAL A 75 -10.07 -17.90 9.28
CA VAL A 75 -8.66 -17.51 9.15
C VAL A 75 -8.05 -17.38 10.54
N SER A 76 -6.85 -17.92 10.71
CA SER A 76 -6.13 -17.86 11.99
C SER A 76 -5.91 -16.41 12.44
N ASN A 77 -6.21 -16.14 13.71
CA ASN A 77 -5.93 -14.85 14.35
C ASN A 77 -4.44 -14.67 14.72
N PHE A 78 -3.54 -15.52 14.21
CA PHE A 78 -2.11 -15.50 14.55
C PHE A 78 -1.47 -14.11 14.42
N CYS A 79 -1.81 -13.40 13.35
CA CYS A 79 -1.28 -12.06 13.04
C CYS A 79 -1.95 -10.93 13.83
N VAL A 80 -3.09 -11.19 14.48
CA VAL A 80 -3.78 -10.19 15.31
C VAL A 80 -3.27 -10.30 16.73
N THR A 81 -2.48 -9.30 17.11
CA THR A 81 -1.78 -9.18 18.39
C THR A 81 -1.88 -7.73 18.87
N PRO A 82 -1.43 -7.39 20.10
CA PRO A 82 -1.35 -5.98 20.51
C PRO A 82 -0.54 -5.11 19.55
N ALA A 83 0.43 -5.70 18.85
CA ALA A 83 1.22 -5.02 17.82
C ALA A 83 0.46 -4.67 16.54
N TYR A 84 -0.79 -5.12 16.37
CA TYR A 84 -1.60 -4.77 15.18
C TYR A 84 -1.76 -3.25 15.01
N GLY A 85 -1.69 -2.48 16.11
CA GLY A 85 -1.65 -1.02 16.07
C GLY A 85 -0.47 -0.43 15.29
N PHE A 86 0.64 -1.16 15.14
CA PHE A 86 1.79 -0.71 14.33
C PHE A 86 1.51 -0.66 12.83
N LEU A 87 0.40 -1.23 12.36
CA LEU A 87 -0.05 -1.03 10.98
C LEU A 87 -0.42 0.43 10.70
N LEU A 88 -0.85 1.19 11.71
CA LEU A 88 -1.14 2.62 11.56
C LEU A 88 0.11 3.42 11.11
N PRO A 89 1.25 3.40 11.82
CA PRO A 89 2.47 4.08 11.36
C PRO A 89 3.09 3.41 10.12
N ALA A 90 2.94 2.09 9.92
CA ALA A 90 3.41 1.40 8.72
C ALA A 90 2.71 1.94 7.45
N TYR A 91 1.39 1.98 7.44
CA TYR A 91 0.60 2.51 6.32
C TYR A 91 0.65 4.02 6.24
N GLY A 92 0.73 4.71 7.38
CA GLY A 92 0.91 6.16 7.46
C GLY A 92 2.17 6.62 6.75
N THR A 93 3.28 5.89 6.93
CA THR A 93 4.54 6.16 6.23
C THR A 93 4.38 6.09 4.70
N MET A 94 3.75 5.02 4.19
CA MET A 94 3.50 4.87 2.75
C MET A 94 2.62 5.99 2.20
N TRP A 95 1.55 6.33 2.92
CA TRP A 95 0.64 7.41 2.54
C TRP A 95 1.33 8.77 2.50
N LEU A 96 2.13 9.11 3.52
CA LEU A 96 2.89 10.35 3.56
C LEU A 96 3.95 10.41 2.44
N ALA A 97 4.59 9.30 2.10
CA ALA A 97 5.52 9.22 0.98
C ALA A 97 4.82 9.48 -0.36
N GLY A 98 3.63 8.92 -0.56
CA GLY A 98 2.79 9.23 -1.72
C GLY A 98 2.44 10.71 -1.82
N ARG A 99 2.04 11.33 -0.70
CA ARG A 99 1.76 12.78 -0.61
C ARG A 99 2.99 13.63 -0.91
N TRP A 100 4.16 13.20 -0.43
CA TRP A 100 5.44 13.86 -0.70
C TRP A 100 5.83 13.76 -2.18
N PHE A 101 5.62 12.60 -2.79
CA PHE A 101 5.90 12.37 -4.21
C PHE A 101 4.94 13.17 -5.11
N ALA A 102 3.67 13.29 -4.75
CA ALA A 102 2.68 14.08 -5.50
C ALA A 102 3.08 15.55 -5.72
N LYS A 103 3.88 16.12 -4.80
CA LYS A 103 4.42 17.49 -4.91
C LYS A 103 5.59 17.60 -5.90
N ARG A 104 6.32 16.50 -6.12
CA ARG A 104 7.49 16.39 -7.01
C ARG A 104 7.18 15.71 -8.35
N TYR A 105 5.95 15.23 -8.50
CA TYR A 105 5.50 14.58 -9.72
C TYR A 105 5.63 15.51 -10.94
N SER A 106 6.23 14.98 -12.00
CA SER A 106 6.22 15.51 -13.35
C SER A 106 6.03 14.36 -14.33
N PHE A 107 5.38 14.59 -15.48
CA PHE A 107 5.26 13.58 -16.53
C PHE A 107 6.56 13.52 -17.36
N SER A 108 7.65 13.07 -16.72
CA SER A 108 8.97 12.95 -17.32
C SER A 108 9.81 11.90 -16.58
N ALA A 109 10.90 11.43 -17.20
CA ALA A 109 11.84 10.50 -16.57
C ALA A 109 12.45 11.04 -15.25
N LYS A 110 12.45 12.36 -15.04
CA LYS A 110 12.93 13.00 -13.79
C LYS A 110 12.11 12.59 -12.57
N ALA A 111 10.87 12.13 -12.75
CA ALA A 111 10.03 11.64 -11.65
C ALA A 111 10.38 10.22 -11.18
N ILE A 112 11.17 9.45 -11.96
CA ILE A 112 11.50 8.06 -11.63
C ILE A 112 12.35 7.98 -10.36
N LEU A 113 13.40 8.79 -10.26
CA LEU A 113 14.29 8.78 -9.09
C LEU A 113 13.55 9.12 -7.78
N PRO A 114 12.76 10.22 -7.68
CA PRO A 114 12.00 10.49 -6.45
C PRO A 114 10.89 9.46 -6.19
N LEU A 115 10.31 8.83 -7.22
CA LEU A 115 9.36 7.73 -7.04
C LEU A 115 10.03 6.55 -6.37
N ILE A 116 11.08 6.00 -6.98
CA ILE A 116 11.81 4.85 -6.45
C ILE A 116 12.36 5.15 -5.06
N GLY A 117 13.04 6.29 -4.90
CA GLY A 117 13.61 6.68 -3.61
C GLY A 117 12.56 6.78 -2.49
N SER A 118 11.42 7.43 -2.76
CA SER A 118 10.37 7.56 -1.75
C SER A 118 9.71 6.22 -1.40
N VAL A 119 9.45 5.36 -2.39
CA VAL A 119 8.86 4.04 -2.18
C VAL A 119 9.80 3.11 -1.42
N THR A 120 11.09 3.09 -1.77
CA THR A 120 12.08 2.23 -1.11
C THR A 120 12.25 2.61 0.36
N ILE A 121 12.42 3.91 0.64
CA ILE A 121 12.58 4.39 2.02
C ILE A 121 11.30 4.15 2.83
N ALA A 122 10.14 4.50 2.27
CA ALA A 122 8.87 4.32 2.95
C ALA A 122 8.54 2.83 3.18
N GLY A 123 8.82 1.98 2.19
CA GLY A 123 8.63 0.53 2.29
C GLY A 123 9.51 -0.09 3.37
N ALA A 124 10.78 0.34 3.49
CA ALA A 124 11.67 -0.13 4.54
C ALA A 124 11.18 0.30 5.94
N ILE A 125 10.81 1.56 6.11
CA ILE A 125 10.24 2.05 7.38
C ILE A 125 8.92 1.33 7.72
N SER A 126 8.08 1.09 6.70
CA SER A 126 6.83 0.36 6.85
C SER A 126 7.04 -1.09 7.29
N GLU A 127 8.05 -1.77 6.72
CA GLU A 127 8.47 -3.12 7.15
C GLU A 127 8.93 -3.11 8.61
N LEU A 128 9.74 -2.13 9.02
CA LEU A 128 10.20 -2.02 10.41
C LEU A 128 9.04 -1.83 11.39
N PHE A 129 8.05 -1.00 11.06
CA PHE A 129 6.87 -0.84 11.90
C PHE A 129 6.02 -2.12 11.94
N SER A 130 5.73 -2.72 10.79
CA SER A 130 4.83 -3.87 10.71
C SER A 130 5.50 -5.16 11.24
N SER A 131 6.57 -5.61 10.59
CA SER A 131 7.31 -6.83 10.94
C SER A 131 8.03 -6.71 12.27
N GLY A 132 8.67 -5.56 12.54
CA GLY A 132 9.32 -5.30 13.83
C GLY A 132 8.31 -5.16 14.95
N GLY A 133 7.21 -4.44 14.72
CA GLY A 133 6.07 -4.35 15.63
C GLY A 133 5.59 -5.74 16.06
N PHE A 134 5.27 -6.58 15.08
CA PHE A 134 4.79 -7.94 15.31
C PHE A 134 5.81 -8.81 16.06
N TYR A 135 7.08 -8.75 15.66
CA TYR A 135 8.13 -9.61 16.20
C TYR A 135 8.49 -9.25 17.65
N PHE A 136 8.69 -7.96 17.95
CA PHE A 136 9.11 -7.52 19.29
C PHE A 136 7.95 -7.29 20.26
N PHE A 137 6.78 -6.85 19.77
CA PHE A 137 5.66 -6.43 20.62
C PHE A 137 4.39 -7.26 20.45
N GLY A 138 4.38 -8.24 19.52
CA GLY A 138 3.20 -9.07 19.25
C GLY A 138 3.00 -10.23 20.22
N GLY A 139 3.98 -10.55 21.06
CA GLY A 139 3.89 -11.65 22.05
C GLY A 139 3.90 -13.06 21.45
N ARG A 140 4.31 -13.20 20.18
CA ARG A 140 4.43 -14.51 19.49
C ARG A 140 5.83 -15.12 19.57
N TYR A 141 6.83 -14.31 19.94
CA TYR A 141 8.22 -14.71 20.11
C TYR A 141 8.60 -14.46 21.56
N PRO A 142 8.98 -15.50 22.34
CA PRO A 142 9.26 -15.35 23.76
C PRO A 142 10.53 -14.52 24.01
N ASP A 143 11.58 -14.70 23.20
CA ASP A 143 12.88 -14.03 23.35
C ASP A 143 13.32 -13.34 22.05
N PRO A 144 12.65 -12.23 21.64
CA PRO A 144 12.92 -11.61 20.35
C PRO A 144 14.30 -10.91 20.35
N THR A 145 15.20 -11.36 19.47
CA THR A 145 16.53 -10.73 19.27
C THR A 145 16.63 -9.93 17.98
N ILE A 146 17.51 -8.91 17.95
CA ILE A 146 17.80 -8.11 16.74
C ILE A 146 18.43 -8.95 15.63
N ILE A 147 19.26 -9.95 15.99
CA ILE A 147 19.93 -10.83 15.02
C ILE A 147 18.90 -11.67 14.26
N GLU A 148 18.00 -12.33 14.99
CA GLU A 148 16.93 -13.11 14.34
C GLU A 148 15.97 -12.19 13.59
N PHE A 149 15.66 -11.00 14.11
CA PHE A 149 14.87 -10.02 13.36
C PHE A 149 15.51 -9.65 12.01
N GLY A 150 16.83 -9.46 11.98
CA GLY A 150 17.58 -9.22 10.74
C GLY A 150 17.45 -10.37 9.74
N ALA A 151 17.53 -11.62 10.20
CA ALA A 151 17.33 -12.79 9.36
C ALA A 151 15.88 -12.87 8.82
N ARG A 152 14.89 -12.50 9.64
CA ARG A 152 13.48 -12.44 9.24
C ARG A 152 13.24 -11.34 8.21
N LEU A 153 13.82 -10.15 8.40
CA LEU A 153 13.76 -9.08 7.40
C LEU A 153 14.32 -9.53 6.06
N ALA A 154 15.51 -10.16 6.05
CA ALA A 154 16.11 -10.69 4.83
C ALA A 154 15.21 -11.73 4.13
N LYS A 155 14.45 -12.51 4.91
CA LYS A 155 13.53 -13.53 4.38
C LYS A 155 12.22 -12.95 3.85
N TYR A 156 11.61 -11.98 4.55
CA TYR A 156 10.24 -11.55 4.27
C TYR A 156 10.14 -10.21 3.53
N ALA A 157 11.08 -9.28 3.75
CA ALA A 157 11.04 -7.96 3.11
C ALA A 157 11.09 -8.01 1.58
N PRO A 158 11.85 -8.91 0.91
CA PRO A 158 11.87 -8.97 -0.55
C PRO A 158 10.48 -9.13 -1.18
N ASN A 159 9.66 -10.05 -0.64
CA ASN A 159 8.31 -10.27 -1.15
C ASN A 159 7.42 -9.03 -0.98
N GLN A 160 7.58 -8.28 0.12
CA GLN A 160 6.87 -7.03 0.29
C GLN A 160 7.23 -6.00 -0.79
N PHE A 161 8.51 -5.84 -1.10
CA PHE A 161 8.95 -4.91 -2.15
C PHE A 161 8.51 -5.36 -3.54
N GLU A 162 8.49 -6.66 -3.82
CA GLU A 162 7.94 -7.22 -5.06
C GLU A 162 6.45 -6.86 -5.21
N ASN A 163 5.66 -7.05 -4.15
CA ASN A 163 4.23 -6.73 -4.16
C ASN A 163 3.98 -5.23 -4.38
N ILE A 164 4.75 -4.37 -3.71
CA ILE A 164 4.67 -2.91 -3.90
C ILE A 164 5.04 -2.55 -5.35
N GLY A 165 6.17 -3.07 -5.84
CA GLY A 165 6.67 -2.80 -7.18
C GLY A 165 5.67 -3.21 -8.27
N PHE A 166 5.09 -4.41 -8.13
CA PHE A 166 4.07 -4.93 -9.06
C PHE A 166 2.88 -3.96 -9.19
N TRP A 167 2.25 -3.59 -8.07
CA TRP A 167 1.06 -2.74 -8.10
C TRP A 167 1.36 -1.29 -8.50
N LEU A 168 2.54 -0.76 -8.15
CA LEU A 168 2.96 0.56 -8.62
C LEU A 168 3.28 0.58 -10.12
N ALA A 169 3.86 -0.50 -10.67
CA ALA A 169 4.08 -0.63 -12.11
C ALA A 169 2.74 -0.68 -12.86
N VAL A 170 1.78 -1.48 -12.39
CA VAL A 170 0.42 -1.51 -12.95
C VAL A 170 -0.22 -0.11 -12.91
N ALA A 171 -0.15 0.56 -11.76
CA ALA A 171 -0.70 1.91 -11.61
C ALA A 171 -0.01 2.94 -12.52
N ALA A 172 1.31 2.82 -12.73
CA ALA A 172 2.07 3.70 -13.61
C ALA A 172 1.67 3.50 -15.08
N VAL A 173 1.54 2.25 -15.54
CA VAL A 173 1.06 1.93 -16.90
C VAL A 173 -0.32 2.52 -17.15
N VAL A 174 -1.26 2.31 -16.22
CA VAL A 174 -2.61 2.86 -16.30
C VAL A 174 -2.56 4.40 -16.34
N HIS A 175 -1.79 5.03 -15.45
CA HIS A 175 -1.65 6.48 -15.42
C HIS A 175 -1.11 7.03 -16.75
N ILE A 176 -0.04 6.44 -17.28
CA ILE A 176 0.60 6.86 -18.52
C ILE A 176 -0.38 6.73 -19.69
N ALA A 177 -1.09 5.61 -19.78
CA ALA A 177 -2.09 5.40 -20.83
C ALA A 177 -3.18 6.49 -20.80
N PHE A 178 -3.74 6.80 -19.62
CA PHE A 178 -4.73 7.86 -19.48
C PHE A 178 -4.15 9.26 -19.75
N ALA A 179 -2.91 9.53 -19.32
CA ALA A 179 -2.25 10.81 -19.56
C ALA A 179 -2.03 11.05 -21.06
N LEU A 180 -1.56 10.04 -21.80
CA LEU A 180 -1.36 10.09 -23.24
C LEU A 180 -2.68 10.23 -24.00
N ALA A 181 -3.71 9.45 -23.65
CA ALA A 181 -5.03 9.54 -24.28
C ALA A 181 -5.65 10.94 -24.12
N ASN A 182 -5.57 11.52 -22.92
CA ASN A 182 -6.07 12.87 -22.66
C ASN A 182 -5.25 13.97 -23.35
N GLY A 183 -3.93 13.79 -23.47
CA GLY A 183 -3.05 14.69 -24.23
C GLY A 183 -3.40 14.72 -25.72
N VAL A 184 -3.65 13.54 -26.31
CA VAL A 184 -4.09 13.40 -27.70
C VAL A 184 -5.46 14.05 -27.91
N ASN A 185 -6.42 13.85 -27.01
CA ASN A 185 -7.75 14.45 -27.12
C ASN A 185 -7.71 15.98 -27.04
N ARG A 186 -6.82 16.56 -26.22
CA ARG A 186 -6.62 18.01 -26.16
C ARG A 186 -5.92 18.61 -27.38
N ALA A 187 -5.08 17.84 -28.07
CA ALA A 187 -4.43 18.29 -29.30
C ALA A 187 -5.36 18.26 -30.53
N LYS A 188 -6.48 17.53 -30.44
CA LYS A 188 -7.49 17.41 -31.50
C LYS A 188 -8.68 18.37 -31.36
N ALA A 189 -8.83 19.00 -30.19
CA ALA A 189 -9.89 19.96 -29.87
C ALA A 189 -9.39 21.40 -30.08
#